data_AF-A0AA38VK92-F1
#
_entry.id   AF-A0AA38VK92-F1
#
_cell.length_a   1.000
_cell.length_b   1.000
_cell.length_c   1.000
_cell.angle_alpha   90.00
_cell.angle_beta   90.00
_cell.angle_gamma   90.00
#
_symmetry.space_group_name_H-M   'P 1'
#
loop_
_entity.id
_entity.type
_entity.pdbx_description
1 polymer ?
#
loop_
_entity_poly.entity_id
_entity_poly.type
_entity_poly.pdbx_seq_one_letter_code
_entity_poly.pdbx_strand_id
1 'polypeptide(L)'
;MREGKLEASRDTLDLGMALWMAHFFRGEEWAKRLGEESMRRVPGVLGMVMKKAPERRLAFREFGTCLGVRCWDGRDEEAESAVEEVLTFWERHMESSTDEDLRPISMVMHAAALNPGAFRDGYLDAK
;
A
#
# COMPACT_ATOMS: atom_id res chain seq x y z
N MET A 1 -19.10 15.02 20.42
CA MET A 1 -18.00 14.21 19.85
C MET A 1 -17.11 15.16 19.07
N ARG A 2 -15.78 15.12 19.25
CA ARG A 2 -14.88 15.88 18.38
C ARG A 2 -14.87 15.16 17.03
N GLU A 3 -15.20 15.86 15.94
CA GLU A 3 -14.90 15.39 14.60
C GLU A 3 -13.38 15.25 14.49
N GLY A 4 -12.89 14.01 14.53
CA GLY A 4 -11.51 13.73 14.17
C GLY A 4 -11.34 14.12 12.71
N LYS A 5 -10.35 14.95 12.39
CA LYS A 5 -10.01 15.21 11.00
C LYS A 5 -9.55 13.89 10.39
N LEU A 6 -10.28 13.41 9.40
CA LEU A 6 -9.82 12.35 8.50
C LEU A 6 -8.59 12.91 7.78
N GLU A 7 -7.41 12.52 8.26
CA GLU A 7 -6.12 12.87 7.64
C GLU A 7 -5.40 11.58 7.30
N ALA A 8 -4.91 11.47 6.06
CA ALA A 8 -4.16 10.31 5.63
C ALA A 8 -2.84 10.12 6.43
N SER A 9 -2.50 8.86 6.75
CA SER A 9 -1.31 8.52 7.53
C SER A 9 -0.01 8.82 6.76
N ARG A 10 1.10 8.87 7.49
CA ARG A 10 2.47 8.90 6.94
C ARG A 10 3.21 7.58 7.12
N ASP A 11 2.62 6.65 7.85
CA ASP A 11 3.11 5.28 7.94
C ASP A 11 2.66 4.48 6.71
N THR A 12 3.55 3.66 6.14
CA THR A 12 3.28 2.90 4.91
C THR A 12 2.15 1.89 5.09
N LEU A 13 2.13 1.15 6.18
CA LEU A 13 1.09 0.14 6.41
C LEU A 13 -0.26 0.83 6.58
N ASP A 14 -0.34 1.84 7.46
CA ASP A 14 -1.60 2.55 7.71
C ASP A 14 -2.13 3.24 6.45
N LEU A 15 -1.25 3.80 5.62
CA LEU A 15 -1.63 4.42 4.35
C LEU A 15 -2.22 3.39 3.38
N GLY A 16 -1.59 2.21 3.28
CA GLY A 16 -2.10 1.10 2.48
C GLY A 16 -3.44 0.57 2.98
N MET A 17 -3.57 0.40 4.30
CA MET A 17 -4.82 -0.03 4.92
C MET A 17 -5.94 1.00 4.74
N ALA A 18 -5.63 2.30 4.78
CA ALA A 18 -6.60 3.35 4.50
C ALA A 18 -7.12 3.28 3.06
N LEU A 19 -6.22 3.13 2.07
CA LEU A 19 -6.59 2.95 0.66
C LEU A 19 -7.41 1.69 0.45
N TRP A 20 -6.97 0.57 1.03
CA TRP A 20 -7.68 -0.71 0.94
C TRP A 20 -9.03 -0.66 1.67
N MET A 21 -9.19 0.01 2.79
CA MET A 21 -10.54 0.16 3.38
C MET A 21 -11.42 1.07 2.52
N ALA A 22 -10.90 2.22 2.10
CA ALA A 22 -11.64 3.18 1.30
C ALA A 22 -12.15 2.57 -0.03
N HIS A 23 -11.40 1.64 -0.62
CA HIS A 23 -11.77 1.02 -1.88
C HIS A 23 -13.03 0.14 -1.81
N PHE A 24 -13.41 -0.40 -0.64
CA PHE A 24 -14.65 -1.15 -0.48
C PHE A 24 -15.89 -0.26 -0.33
N PHE A 25 -15.70 0.99 0.12
CA PHE A 25 -16.78 1.90 0.47
C PHE A 25 -16.83 3.12 -0.46
N ARG A 26 -16.43 2.99 -1.74
CA ARG A 26 -16.27 4.13 -2.67
C ARG A 26 -17.52 5.01 -2.84
N GLY A 27 -18.70 4.44 -2.59
CA GLY A 27 -19.96 5.19 -2.60
C GLY A 27 -20.12 6.16 -1.44
N GLU A 28 -19.29 6.07 -0.41
CA GLU A 28 -19.35 6.89 0.79
C GLU A 28 -18.34 8.04 0.72
N GLU A 29 -18.79 9.25 1.07
CA GLU A 29 -17.98 10.47 0.95
C GLU A 29 -16.70 10.43 1.80
N TRP A 30 -16.76 9.82 2.99
CA TRP A 30 -15.59 9.67 3.86
C TRP A 30 -14.51 8.80 3.20
N ALA A 31 -14.92 7.74 2.49
CA ALA A 31 -14.02 6.78 1.86
C ALA A 31 -13.38 7.40 0.63
N LYS A 32 -14.17 8.11 -0.20
CA LYS A 32 -13.66 8.88 -1.32
C LYS A 32 -12.60 9.88 -0.85
N ARG A 33 -12.91 10.69 0.16
CA ARG A 33 -11.98 11.68 0.71
C ARG A 33 -10.72 11.02 1.27
N LEU A 34 -10.85 9.96 2.06
CA LEU A 34 -9.71 9.24 2.64
C LEU A 34 -8.82 8.63 1.55
N GLY A 35 -9.42 8.03 0.52
CA GLY A 35 -8.71 7.43 -0.61
C GLY A 35 -7.94 8.47 -1.41
N GLU A 36 -8.58 9.58 -1.79
CA GLU A 36 -7.93 10.68 -2.52
C GLU A 36 -6.80 11.34 -1.71
N GLU A 37 -7.02 11.60 -0.42
CA GLU A 37 -5.99 12.14 0.46
C GLU A 37 -4.81 11.17 0.64
N SER A 38 -5.10 9.87 0.71
CA SER A 38 -4.07 8.83 0.83
C SER A 38 -3.27 8.69 -0.45
N MET A 39 -3.93 8.65 -1.62
CA MET A 39 -3.27 8.59 -2.93
C MET A 39 -2.31 9.77 -3.14
N ARG A 40 -2.71 11.00 -2.78
CA ARG A 40 -1.85 12.19 -2.86
C ARG A 40 -0.56 12.08 -2.03
N ARG A 41 -0.53 11.21 -1.00
CA ARG A 41 0.64 11.03 -0.13
C ARG A 41 1.57 9.90 -0.58
N VAL A 42 1.08 8.98 -1.41
CA VAL A 42 1.81 7.75 -1.80
C VAL A 42 3.20 8.05 -2.36
N PRO A 43 3.38 8.92 -3.39
CA PRO A 43 4.71 9.16 -3.95
C PRO A 43 5.69 9.72 -2.91
N GLY A 44 5.24 10.65 -2.08
CA GLY A 44 6.05 11.25 -1.01
C GLY A 44 6.43 10.24 0.08
N VAL A 45 5.48 9.41 0.52
CA VAL A 45 5.70 8.42 1.59
C VAL A 45 6.64 7.31 1.10
N LEU A 46 6.37 6.72 -0.07
CA LEU A 46 7.24 5.68 -0.63
C LEU A 46 8.62 6.23 -0.98
N GLY A 47 8.70 7.42 -1.60
CA GLY A 47 9.98 8.07 -1.90
C GLY A 47 10.82 8.40 -0.66
N MET A 48 10.21 8.72 0.49
CA MET A 48 10.93 8.89 1.75
C MET A 48 11.47 7.57 2.30
N VAL A 49 10.73 6.48 2.14
CA VAL A 49 11.14 5.15 2.60
C VAL A 49 12.25 4.57 1.72
N MET A 50 12.19 4.78 0.41
CA MET A 50 13.21 4.37 -0.55
C MET A 50 14.60 5.00 -0.30
N LYS A 51 14.65 6.14 0.41
CA LYS A 51 15.92 6.77 0.86
C LYS A 51 16.57 6.09 2.07
N LYS A 52 15.87 5.17 2.73
CA LYS A 52 16.38 4.46 3.90
C LYS A 52 17.05 3.15 3.48
N ALA A 53 18.05 2.75 4.26
CA ALA A 53 18.70 1.45 4.11
C ALA A 53 17.69 0.30 4.31
N PRO A 54 17.81 -0.82 3.56
CA PRO A 54 16.91 -1.97 3.65
C PRO A 54 16.68 -2.47 5.09
N GLU A 55 17.72 -2.51 5.91
CA GLU A 55 17.72 -3.07 7.27
C GLU A 55 16.93 -2.20 8.27
N ARG A 56 16.59 -0.97 7.87
CA ARG A 56 15.79 -0.02 8.67
C ARG A 56 14.34 0.07 8.19
N ARG A 57 13.94 -0.84 7.32
CA ARG A 57 12.64 -0.87 6.65
C ARG A 57 11.92 -2.18 6.96
N LEU A 58 10.61 -2.19 6.74
CA LEU A 58 9.77 -3.37 6.96
C LEU A 58 9.00 -3.65 5.68
N ALA A 59 9.46 -4.64 4.91
CA ALA A 59 8.94 -4.94 3.58
C ALA A 59 7.41 -5.11 3.56
N PHE A 60 6.86 -5.91 4.47
CA PHE A 60 5.41 -6.14 4.55
C PHE A 60 4.58 -4.86 4.72
N ARG A 61 5.11 -3.83 5.40
CA ARG A 61 4.39 -2.55 5.57
C ARG A 61 4.32 -1.77 4.27
N GLU A 62 5.41 -1.76 3.53
CA GLU A 62 5.50 -1.10 2.22
C GLU A 62 4.65 -1.80 1.18
N PHE A 63 4.67 -3.14 1.17
CA PHE A 63 3.75 -3.94 0.34
C PHE A 63 2.29 -3.68 0.68
N GLY A 64 1.96 -3.38 1.95
CA GLY A 64 0.64 -2.92 2.33
C GLY A 64 0.22 -1.66 1.57
N THR A 65 1.11 -0.66 1.44
CA THR A 65 0.86 0.52 0.60
C THR A 65 0.68 0.13 -0.86
N CYS A 66 1.57 -0.69 -1.41
CA CYS A 66 1.52 -1.13 -2.80
C CYS A 66 0.19 -1.84 -3.13
N LEU A 67 -0.25 -2.74 -2.25
CA LEU A 67 -1.53 -3.42 -2.35
C LEU A 67 -2.69 -2.41 -2.34
N GLY A 68 -2.71 -1.51 -1.36
CA GLY A 68 -3.75 -0.48 -1.24
C GLY A 68 -3.86 0.42 -2.48
N VAL A 69 -2.72 0.87 -3.01
CA VAL A 69 -2.64 1.65 -4.27
C VAL A 69 -3.24 0.88 -5.42
N ARG A 70 -2.89 -0.40 -5.58
CA ARG A 70 -3.39 -1.22 -6.69
C ARG A 70 -4.83 -1.70 -6.49
N CYS A 71 -5.38 -1.66 -5.28
CA CYS A 71 -6.82 -1.82 -5.05
C CYS A 71 -7.61 -0.52 -5.30
N TRP A 72 -6.97 0.65 -5.27
CA TRP A 72 -7.64 1.92 -5.51
C TRP A 72 -7.86 2.20 -7.01
N ASP A 73 -9.09 2.58 -7.38
CA ASP A 73 -9.44 2.98 -8.73
C ASP A 73 -9.03 4.45 -8.94
N GLY A 74 -8.37 4.75 -10.06
CA GLY A 74 -7.84 6.09 -10.34
C GLY A 74 -6.44 6.35 -9.79
N ARG A 75 -5.63 5.30 -9.60
CA ARG A 75 -4.18 5.46 -9.45
C ARG A 75 -3.57 6.03 -10.74
N ASP A 76 -2.66 6.99 -10.61
CA ASP A 76 -1.93 7.59 -11.71
C ASP A 76 -0.61 6.85 -12.00
N GLU A 77 0.05 7.23 -13.09
CA GLU A 77 1.32 6.63 -13.51
C GLU A 77 2.43 6.85 -12.47
N GLU A 78 2.40 7.97 -11.74
CA GLU A 78 3.38 8.27 -10.69
C GLU A 78 3.25 7.30 -9.51
N ALA A 79 2.02 7.06 -9.05
CA ALA A 79 1.75 6.11 -7.98
C ALA A 79 2.10 4.67 -8.39
N GLU A 80 1.78 4.26 -9.62
CA GLU A 80 2.15 2.93 -10.11
C GLU A 80 3.67 2.77 -10.24
N SER A 81 4.38 3.79 -10.75
CA SER A 81 5.84 3.77 -10.83
C SER A 81 6.50 3.64 -9.46
N ALA A 82 5.99 4.35 -8.44
CA ALA A 82 6.46 4.21 -7.07
C ALA A 82 6.22 2.81 -6.50
N VAL A 83 5.11 2.16 -6.86
CA VAL A 83 4.83 0.77 -6.48
C VAL A 83 5.82 -0.20 -7.12
N GLU A 84 6.07 -0.06 -8.43
CA GLU A 84 7.02 -0.89 -9.16
C GLU A 84 8.45 -0.76 -8.61
N GLU A 85 8.87 0.45 -8.23
CA GLU A 85 10.17 0.70 -7.62
C GLU A 85 10.33 -0.06 -6.29
N VAL A 86 9.31 -0.02 -5.43
CA VAL A 86 9.31 -0.74 -4.14
C VAL A 86 9.34 -2.25 -4.35
N LEU A 87 8.53 -2.78 -5.27
CA LEU A 87 8.50 -4.22 -5.58
C LEU A 87 9.87 -4.69 -6.10
N THR A 88 10.40 -4.01 -7.11
CA THR A 88 11.71 -4.33 -7.71
C THR A 88 12.85 -4.23 -6.69
N PHE A 89 12.78 -3.26 -5.79
CA PHE A 89 13.75 -3.11 -4.72
C PHE A 89 13.73 -4.32 -3.79
N TRP A 90 12.57 -4.71 -3.29
CA TRP A 90 12.48 -5.80 -2.33
C TRP A 90 12.75 -7.16 -2.96
N GLU A 91 12.44 -7.40 -4.23
CA GLU A 91 12.86 -8.62 -4.93
C GLU A 91 14.37 -8.89 -4.80
N ARG A 92 15.19 -7.84 -4.72
CA ARG A 92 16.66 -7.95 -4.60
C ARG A 92 17.17 -8.01 -3.15
N HIS A 93 16.36 -7.59 -2.18
CA HIS A 93 16.81 -7.40 -0.78
C HIS A 93 16.02 -8.21 0.24
N MET A 94 14.90 -8.83 -0.14
CA MET A 94 14.00 -9.50 0.80
C MET A 94 14.68 -10.64 1.56
N GLU A 95 15.51 -11.43 0.87
CA GLU A 95 16.21 -12.55 1.50
C GLU A 95 17.30 -12.09 2.47
N SER A 96 18.06 -11.04 2.12
CA SER A 96 19.21 -10.57 2.89
C SER A 96 18.87 -9.57 3.99
N SER A 97 17.77 -8.82 3.83
CA SER A 97 17.46 -7.64 4.63
C SER A 97 16.16 -7.74 5.42
N THR A 98 15.40 -8.83 5.26
CA THR A 98 14.21 -9.10 6.06
C THR A 98 14.54 -10.06 7.19
N ASP A 99 14.15 -9.70 8.41
CA ASP A 99 14.16 -10.60 9.56
C ASP A 99 13.47 -11.92 9.21
N GLU A 100 14.05 -13.04 9.64
CA GLU A 100 13.55 -14.38 9.36
C GLU A 100 12.11 -14.57 9.86
N ASP A 101 11.77 -14.00 11.02
CA ASP A 101 10.42 -14.05 11.59
C ASP A 101 9.41 -13.23 10.77
N LEU A 102 9.88 -12.21 10.05
CA LEU A 102 9.03 -11.33 9.23
C LEU A 102 9.00 -11.73 7.76
N ARG A 103 9.83 -12.67 7.33
CA ARG A 103 9.89 -13.14 5.94
C ARG A 103 8.57 -13.78 5.48
N PRO A 104 7.89 -14.65 6.27
CA PRO A 104 6.64 -15.26 5.82
C PRO A 104 5.55 -14.23 5.50
N ILE A 105 5.34 -13.25 6.39
CA ILE A 105 4.35 -12.19 6.15
C ILE A 105 4.77 -11.28 4.99
N SER A 106 6.06 -10.98 4.87
CA SER A 106 6.58 -10.17 3.76
C SER A 106 6.38 -10.84 2.41
N MET A 107 6.55 -12.16 2.31
CA MET A 107 6.30 -12.91 1.07
C MET A 107 4.82 -12.94 0.68
N VAL A 108 3.91 -13.15 1.64
CA VAL A 108 2.46 -13.11 1.39
C VAL A 108 2.05 -11.72 0.93
N MET A 109 2.52 -10.68 1.61
CA MET A 109 2.23 -9.29 1.25
C MET A 109 2.82 -8.91 -0.11
N HIS A 110 4.01 -9.41 -0.45
CA HIS A 110 4.61 -9.24 -1.77
C HIS A 110 3.73 -9.85 -2.87
N ALA A 111 3.29 -11.09 -2.69
CA ALA A 111 2.40 -11.77 -3.64
C ALA A 111 1.06 -11.03 -3.79
N ALA A 112 0.49 -10.55 -2.68
CA ALA A 112 -0.73 -9.75 -2.69
C ALA A 112 -0.53 -8.41 -3.41
N ALA A 113 0.58 -7.72 -3.19
CA ALA A 113 0.88 -6.47 -3.88
C ALA A 113 1.12 -6.68 -5.39
N LEU A 114 1.76 -7.79 -5.78
CA LEU A 114 1.95 -8.17 -7.18
C LEU A 114 0.62 -8.50 -7.88
N ASN A 115 -0.23 -9.29 -7.23
CA ASN A 115 -1.53 -9.67 -7.75
C ASN A 115 -2.62 -9.42 -6.69
N PRO A 116 -3.20 -8.19 -6.67
CA PRO A 116 -4.18 -7.80 -5.67
C PRO A 116 -5.45 -8.65 -5.65
N GLY A 117 -5.80 -9.31 -6.76
CA GLY A 117 -6.95 -10.21 -6.92
C GLY A 117 -7.95 -10.23 -5.76
N ALA A 118 -7.78 -11.19 -4.85
CA ALA A 118 -8.67 -11.44 -3.70
C ALA A 118 -8.90 -10.27 -2.73
N PHE A 119 -8.07 -9.23 -2.78
CA PHE A 119 -8.17 -8.02 -1.98
C PHE A 119 -8.90 -6.88 -2.70
N ARG A 120 -9.24 -7.05 -3.97
CA ARG A 120 -10.09 -6.10 -4.71
C ARG A 120 -11.56 -6.41 -4.50
N ASP A 121 -12.34 -5.34 -4.37
CA ASP A 121 -13.79 -5.39 -4.38
C ASP A 121 -14.29 -6.04 -5.68
N GLY A 122 -15.33 -6.87 -5.57
CA GLY A 122 -15.91 -7.60 -6.69
C GLY A 122 -15.03 -8.71 -7.30
N TYR A 123 -13.92 -9.14 -6.66
CA TYR A 123 -13.04 -10.18 -7.23
C TYR A 123 -13.76 -11.49 -7.57
N LEU A 124 -14.73 -11.91 -6.75
CA LEU A 124 -15.54 -13.12 -7.00
C LEU A 124 -16.74 -12.87 -7.91
N ASP A 125 -17.07 -11.60 -8.17
CA ASP A 125 -18.22 -11.19 -8.97
C ASP A 125 -17.88 -11.06 -10.46
N ALA A 126 -16.59 -11.15 -10.81
CA ALA A 126 -16.11 -11.31 -12.18
C ALA A 126 -16.46 -12.72 -12.71
N LYS A 127 -17.73 -12.92 -13.08
CA LYS A 127 -18.21 -14.03 -13.90
C LYS A 127 -18.82 -13.52 -15.20
#